data_AF-I1BVB4-F1
#
_entry.id   AF-I1BVB4-F1
#
_cell.length_a   1.000
_cell.length_b   1.000
_cell.length_c   1.000
_cell.angle_alpha   90.00
_cell.angle_beta   90.00
_cell.angle_gamma   90.00
#
_symmetry.space_group_name_H-M   'P 1'
#
loop_
_entity.id
_entity.type
_entity.pdbx_description
1 polymer ?
#
loop_
_entity_poly.entity_id
_entity_poly.type
_entity_poly.pdbx_seq_one_letter_code
_entity_poly.pdbx_strand_id
1 'polypeptide(L)'
;MGTEHPSFSSPYTVQTIDQIPTPVLKLLVSLGPLLSHVAQFVQVVMWKSQQPRLSVLLVLGWVALCLWTWQILALGPPAAILYKLGHDWLTVRTNRARREKLERVRQEQRKKVDEEEEEARKASEEKELISRKIRPQGYVSLDDTLADLVVINHFLDACSRQLERGTQVLHETNPLSILSVLMYAAPIWIVLNWWWGPQVVLALVGSLVLISPSPWFAVMVHAMLRNVVFKHLLVAFWAYGVAVVTSVLRFDLQFKDRVRTVFSRAASTRTKAVKWMEKKEVVQESKGNRSEMIFQFEVFENQRWWLGVHWTTNMMPNERGPWTDSQLKPITNKDDFKLPEGDTKVTYRNVSEKETIKTTIHKTWTWADGDWWVDMTGELQGKVDQNGWEYGNNAWKQPSGMPGLQTFTRRRRWCRRARLTKIAEKIHVPELVETVRVQSTRQLKVVEEKFPYVHQTLPKHQMTDKQKKKLLKKIERLAKWLDNAVPHSPIPLGVDSILGFIPVIGGAMGGICSLYQNFIFSLIPVIGGFLHMFYKANIYNYEELNEWVNDENSQKEEQQEISWRQLGNDIYNVMPIDQLVNKAKKQS
;
A
#
# COMPACT_ATOMS: atom_id res chain seq x y z
N MET A 1 -24.89 11.11 -10.31
CA MET A 1 -23.66 10.69 -11.02
C MET A 1 -22.98 9.65 -10.16
N GLY A 2 -23.00 8.38 -10.58
CA GLY A 2 -22.36 7.31 -9.83
C GLY A 2 -20.86 7.51 -9.91
N THR A 3 -20.20 7.73 -8.79
CA THR A 3 -18.74 7.63 -8.71
C THR A 3 -18.40 6.19 -9.00
N GLU A 4 -17.87 5.92 -10.20
CA GLU A 4 -17.24 4.63 -10.50
C GLU A 4 -16.10 4.46 -9.51
N HIS A 5 -16.35 3.73 -8.43
CA HIS A 5 -15.31 3.32 -7.52
C HIS A 5 -14.41 2.35 -8.30
N PRO A 6 -13.08 2.53 -8.31
CA PRO A 6 -12.19 1.60 -8.99
C PRO A 6 -12.40 0.21 -8.39
N SER A 7 -12.93 -0.71 -9.19
CA SER A 7 -13.17 -2.10 -8.78
C SER A 7 -11.88 -2.91 -8.95
N PHE A 8 -11.38 -3.43 -7.84
CA PHE A 8 -10.12 -4.15 -7.74
C PHE A 8 -10.24 -5.63 -8.11
N SER A 9 -11.46 -6.11 -8.39
CA SER A 9 -11.80 -7.53 -8.49
C SER A 9 -12.01 -8.08 -9.91
N SER A 10 -11.92 -7.26 -10.96
CA SER A 10 -11.95 -7.81 -12.31
C SER A 10 -10.73 -8.72 -12.53
N PRO A 11 -10.83 -9.80 -13.32
CA PRO A 11 -9.67 -10.64 -13.67
C PRO A 11 -8.54 -9.86 -14.34
N TYR A 12 -8.82 -8.62 -14.79
CA TYR A 12 -7.88 -7.71 -15.42
C TYR A 12 -7.21 -6.72 -14.44
N THR A 13 -7.72 -6.59 -13.20
CA THR A 13 -7.16 -5.77 -12.11
C THR A 13 -6.45 -6.59 -11.03
N VAL A 14 -6.29 -7.91 -11.24
CA VAL A 14 -5.62 -8.86 -10.33
C VAL A 14 -4.18 -8.44 -9.97
N GLN A 15 -3.52 -7.64 -10.81
CA GLN A 15 -2.16 -7.16 -10.58
C GLN A 15 -2.00 -6.34 -9.29
N THR A 16 -3.04 -5.63 -8.83
CA THR A 16 -3.01 -4.86 -7.57
C THR A 16 -3.17 -5.74 -6.32
N ILE A 17 -4.06 -6.75 -6.37
CA ILE A 17 -4.21 -7.74 -5.28
C ILE A 17 -2.92 -8.54 -5.09
N ASP A 18 -2.20 -8.73 -6.20
CA ASP A 18 -0.99 -9.51 -6.25
C ASP A 18 0.23 -8.90 -5.56
N GLN A 19 0.19 -7.59 -5.30
CA GLN A 19 1.22 -6.86 -4.54
C GLN A 19 1.00 -6.96 -3.03
N ILE A 20 -0.21 -7.28 -2.57
CA ILE A 20 -0.53 -7.33 -1.15
C ILE A 20 -0.07 -8.69 -0.56
N PRO A 21 0.68 -8.69 0.57
CA PRO A 21 1.03 -9.91 1.28
C PRO A 21 -0.21 -10.72 1.68
N THR A 22 -0.14 -12.04 1.54
CA THR A 22 -1.24 -12.96 1.89
C THR A 22 -1.74 -12.88 3.33
N PRO A 23 -0.92 -12.67 4.38
CA PRO A 23 -1.44 -12.49 5.73
C PRO A 23 -2.29 -11.22 5.86
N VAL A 24 -1.89 -10.13 5.20
CA VAL A 24 -2.65 -8.87 5.19
C VAL A 24 -3.99 -9.08 4.49
N LEU A 25 -4.02 -9.79 3.36
CA LEU A 25 -5.27 -10.07 2.66
C LEU A 25 -6.22 -10.94 3.49
N LYS A 26 -5.71 -11.97 4.18
CA LYS A 26 -6.53 -12.79 5.08
C LYS A 26 -7.13 -11.95 6.22
N LEU A 27 -6.32 -11.07 6.80
CA LEU A 27 -6.77 -10.14 7.82
C LEU A 27 -7.84 -9.19 7.28
N LEU A 28 -7.64 -8.62 6.09
CA LEU A 28 -8.61 -7.73 5.45
C LEU A 28 -9.95 -8.41 5.18
N VAL A 29 -9.94 -9.64 4.67
CA VAL A 29 -11.16 -10.44 4.47
C VAL A 29 -11.85 -10.75 5.81
N SER A 30 -11.08 -11.11 6.84
CA SER A 30 -11.65 -11.41 8.17
C SER A 30 -12.26 -10.17 8.85
N LEU A 31 -11.65 -9.00 8.65
CA LEU A 31 -12.14 -7.72 9.16
C LEU A 31 -13.18 -7.08 8.23
N GLY A 32 -13.46 -7.66 7.07
CA GLY A 32 -14.32 -7.06 6.06
C GLY A 32 -15.69 -6.59 6.59
N PRO A 33 -16.44 -7.44 7.30
CA PRO A 33 -17.70 -7.03 7.91
C PRO A 33 -17.51 -5.85 8.88
N LEU A 34 -16.48 -5.89 9.74
CA LEU A 34 -16.20 -4.81 10.69
C LEU A 34 -15.87 -3.50 9.95
N LEU A 35 -15.00 -3.56 8.95
CA LEU A 35 -14.59 -2.42 8.12
C LEU A 35 -15.79 -1.80 7.41
N SER A 36 -16.73 -2.61 6.94
CA SER A 36 -17.95 -2.10 6.31
C SER A 36 -18.83 -1.33 7.29
N HIS A 37 -19.01 -1.82 8.52
CA HIS A 37 -19.74 -1.08 9.55
C HIS A 37 -19.01 0.23 9.92
N VAL A 38 -17.67 0.19 10.01
CA VAL A 38 -16.85 1.39 10.28
C VAL A 38 -16.96 2.39 9.13
N ALA A 39 -16.89 1.95 7.88
CA ALA A 39 -17.01 2.82 6.71
C ALA A 39 -18.39 3.46 6.63
N GLN A 40 -19.47 2.70 6.89
CA GLN A 40 -20.82 3.24 7.00
C GLN A 40 -20.93 4.29 8.12
N PHE A 41 -20.37 4.01 9.30
CA PHE A 41 -20.32 4.96 10.41
C PHE A 41 -19.55 6.24 10.03
N VAL A 42 -18.39 6.11 9.39
CA VAL A 42 -17.58 7.23 8.89
C VAL A 42 -18.37 8.07 7.88
N GLN A 43 -19.08 7.45 6.95
CA GLN A 43 -19.92 8.17 5.99
C GLN A 43 -21.06 8.93 6.67
N VAL A 44 -21.63 8.38 7.75
CA VAL A 44 -22.65 9.06 8.56
C VAL A 44 -22.03 10.27 9.30
N VAL A 45 -20.86 10.12 9.92
CA VAL A 45 -20.14 11.22 10.59
C VAL A 45 -19.72 12.31 9.60
N MET A 46 -19.33 11.93 8.38
CA MET A 46 -18.95 12.87 7.31
C MET A 46 -20.14 13.47 6.55
N TRP A 47 -21.38 13.17 6.93
CA TRP A 47 -22.60 13.63 6.22
C TRP A 47 -22.63 13.26 4.72
N LYS A 48 -21.95 12.18 4.33
CA LYS A 48 -21.86 11.66 2.95
C LYS A 48 -22.70 10.41 2.70
N SER A 49 -23.45 9.96 3.71
CA SER A 49 -24.30 8.78 3.58
C SER A 49 -25.46 9.02 2.59
N GLN A 50 -25.96 7.96 1.94
CA GLN A 50 -27.11 8.05 1.05
C GLN A 50 -28.39 8.51 1.76
N GLN A 51 -28.44 8.37 3.09
CA GLN A 51 -29.59 8.68 3.93
C GLN A 51 -29.22 9.72 4.99
N PRO A 52 -29.41 11.04 4.72
CA PRO A 52 -28.97 12.10 5.63
C PRO A 52 -29.63 12.05 7.01
N ARG A 53 -30.80 11.40 7.12
CA ARG A 53 -31.49 11.13 8.40
C ARG A 53 -30.62 10.39 9.41
N LEU A 54 -29.70 9.53 8.96
CA LEU A 54 -28.83 8.77 9.87
C LEU A 54 -27.82 9.68 10.58
N SER A 55 -27.31 10.70 9.88
CA SER A 55 -26.39 11.69 10.47
C SER A 55 -27.10 12.57 11.51
N VAL A 56 -28.35 12.94 11.24
CA VAL A 56 -29.20 13.66 12.21
C VAL A 56 -29.49 12.80 13.44
N LEU A 57 -29.85 11.53 13.24
CA LEU A 57 -30.07 10.58 14.32
C LEU A 57 -28.80 10.34 15.15
N LEU A 58 -27.61 10.37 14.53
CA LEU A 58 -26.35 10.27 15.25
C LEU A 58 -26.12 11.47 16.18
N VAL A 59 -26.44 12.68 15.74
CA VAL A 59 -26.36 13.89 16.60
C VAL A 59 -27.40 13.82 17.72
N LEU A 60 -28.64 13.45 17.42
CA LEU A 60 -29.68 13.28 18.44
C LEU A 60 -29.33 12.18 19.45
N GLY A 61 -28.75 11.08 18.97
CA GLY A 61 -28.25 9.99 19.80
C GLY A 61 -27.11 10.43 20.72
N TRP A 62 -26.19 11.27 20.23
CA TRP A 62 -25.13 11.87 21.05
C TRP A 62 -25.70 12.77 22.16
N VAL A 63 -26.66 13.62 21.82
CA VAL A 63 -27.34 14.50 22.81
C VAL A 63 -28.06 13.64 23.86
N ALA A 64 -28.80 12.61 23.43
CA ALA A 64 -29.46 11.69 24.35
C ALA A 64 -28.46 10.95 25.25
N LEU A 65 -27.32 10.52 24.70
CA LEU A 65 -26.26 9.87 25.46
C LEU A 65 -25.70 10.76 26.56
N CYS A 66 -25.52 12.05 26.28
CA CYS A 66 -25.01 13.02 27.25
C CYS A 66 -26.05 13.39 28.32
N LEU A 67 -27.32 13.53 27.94
CA LEU A 67 -28.40 13.90 28.87
C LEU A 67 -28.82 12.74 29.79
N TRP A 68 -28.80 11.51 29.27
CA TRP A 68 -29.22 10.30 30.00
C TRP A 68 -28.06 9.33 30.25
N THR A 69 -26.88 9.86 30.57
CA THR A 69 -25.66 9.06 30.82
C THR A 69 -25.89 7.93 31.83
N TRP A 70 -26.53 8.24 32.95
CA TRP A 70 -26.81 7.26 34.01
C TRP A 70 -27.72 6.13 33.51
N GLN A 71 -28.85 6.48 32.88
CA GLN A 71 -29.83 5.52 32.40
C GLN A 71 -29.24 4.64 31.31
N ILE A 72 -28.48 5.21 30.38
CA ILE A 72 -27.86 4.46 29.28
C ILE A 72 -26.74 3.56 29.80
N LEU A 73 -25.94 3.99 30.78
CA LEU A 73 -24.87 3.16 31.32
C LEU A 73 -25.41 2.01 32.20
N ALA A 74 -26.44 2.29 33.00
CA ALA A 74 -27.04 1.30 33.90
C ALA A 74 -27.95 0.29 33.17
N LEU A 75 -28.81 0.77 32.27
CA LEU A 75 -29.82 -0.07 31.59
C LEU A 75 -29.42 -0.46 30.17
N GLY A 76 -28.49 0.26 29.54
CA GLY A 76 -28.13 0.04 28.14
C GLY A 76 -27.55 -1.34 27.85
N PRO A 77 -26.49 -1.81 28.55
CA PRO A 77 -25.91 -3.12 28.26
C PRO A 77 -26.90 -4.28 28.47
N PRO A 78 -27.67 -4.35 29.58
CA PRO A 78 -28.72 -5.36 29.73
C PRO A 78 -29.80 -5.27 28.64
N ALA A 79 -30.26 -4.05 28.32
CA ALA A 79 -31.27 -3.85 27.28
C ALA A 79 -30.77 -4.24 25.89
N ALA A 80 -29.50 -3.99 25.56
CA ALA A 80 -28.89 -4.36 24.29
C ALA A 80 -28.80 -5.88 24.11
N ILE A 81 -28.46 -6.61 25.19
CA ILE A 81 -28.43 -8.08 25.18
C ILE A 81 -29.84 -8.63 24.96
N LEU A 82 -30.83 -8.11 25.69
CA LEU A 82 -32.24 -8.52 25.53
C LEU A 82 -32.77 -8.18 24.14
N TYR A 83 -32.44 -6.99 23.61
CA TYR A 83 -32.80 -6.59 22.25
C TYR A 83 -32.18 -7.54 21.22
N LYS A 84 -30.88 -7.84 21.33
CA LYS A 84 -30.19 -8.77 20.42
C LYS A 84 -30.81 -10.16 20.48
N LEU A 85 -31.07 -10.68 21.69
CA LEU A 85 -31.69 -11.99 21.86
C LEU A 85 -33.11 -12.01 21.28
N GLY A 86 -33.90 -10.97 21.54
CA GLY A 86 -35.26 -10.82 21.00
C GLY A 86 -35.28 -10.68 19.48
N HIS A 87 -34.35 -9.90 18.92
CA HIS A 87 -34.18 -9.75 17.48
C HIS A 87 -33.75 -11.08 16.82
N ASP A 88 -32.76 -11.77 17.38
CA ASP A 88 -32.31 -13.07 16.86
C ASP A 88 -33.41 -14.12 16.96
N TRP A 89 -34.14 -14.16 18.08
CA TRP A 89 -35.28 -15.04 18.23
C TRP A 89 -36.37 -14.73 17.19
N LEU A 90 -36.70 -13.45 16.99
CA LEU A 90 -37.72 -13.03 16.02
C LEU A 90 -37.28 -13.32 14.59
N THR A 91 -36.02 -13.08 14.25
CA THR A 91 -35.47 -13.38 12.91
C THR A 91 -35.44 -14.88 12.64
N VAL A 92 -35.02 -15.70 13.60
CA VAL A 92 -35.08 -17.16 13.49
C VAL A 92 -36.53 -17.64 13.33
N ARG A 93 -37.45 -17.13 14.15
CA ARG A 93 -38.88 -17.48 14.08
C ARG A 93 -39.50 -17.08 12.74
N THR A 94 -39.26 -15.86 12.27
CA THR A 94 -39.78 -15.37 10.98
C THR A 94 -39.17 -16.12 9.79
N ASN A 95 -37.86 -16.41 9.83
CA ASN A 95 -37.20 -17.20 8.78
C ASN A 95 -37.72 -18.65 8.76
N ARG A 96 -37.96 -19.27 9.92
CA ARG A 96 -38.55 -20.61 10.01
C ARG A 96 -39.96 -20.64 9.42
N ALA A 97 -40.82 -19.70 9.81
CA ALA A 97 -42.18 -19.60 9.24
C ALA A 97 -42.16 -19.35 7.72
N ARG A 98 -41.22 -18.54 7.22
CA ARG A 98 -41.02 -18.34 5.78
C ARG A 98 -40.57 -19.61 5.06
N ARG A 99 -39.65 -20.38 5.65
CA ARG A 99 -39.19 -21.68 5.11
C ARG A 99 -40.35 -22.67 5.02
N GLU A 100 -41.11 -22.83 6.09
CA GLU A 100 -42.27 -23.74 6.12
C GLU A 100 -43.32 -23.33 5.07
N LYS A 101 -43.61 -22.04 4.91
CA LYS A 101 -44.50 -21.55 3.84
C LYS A 101 -43.95 -21.87 2.44
N LEU A 102 -42.66 -21.66 2.22
CA LEU A 102 -42.01 -21.93 0.93
C LEU A 102 -42.02 -23.43 0.60
N GLU A 103 -41.78 -24.29 1.58
CA GLU A 103 -41.85 -25.75 1.42
C GLU A 103 -43.27 -26.23 1.09
N ARG A 104 -44.31 -25.66 1.70
CA ARG A 104 -45.71 -25.96 1.34
C ARG A 104 -46.02 -25.60 -0.12
N VAL A 105 -45.62 -24.41 -0.56
CA VAL A 105 -45.78 -23.99 -1.96
C VAL A 105 -45.05 -24.94 -2.91
N ARG A 106 -43.85 -25.41 -2.54
CA ARG A 106 -43.12 -26.41 -3.33
C ARG A 106 -43.85 -27.75 -3.39
N GLN A 107 -44.42 -28.21 -2.28
CA GLN A 107 -45.19 -29.46 -2.25
C GLN A 107 -46.45 -29.36 -3.11
N GLU A 108 -47.15 -28.22 -3.09
CA GLU A 108 -48.30 -27.98 -3.96
C GLU A 108 -47.90 -27.94 -5.44
N GLN A 109 -46.75 -27.33 -5.77
CA GLN A 109 -46.22 -27.32 -7.15
C GLN A 109 -45.80 -28.70 -7.62
N ARG A 110 -45.16 -29.51 -6.77
CA ARG A 110 -44.82 -30.92 -7.08
C ARG A 110 -46.07 -31.74 -7.37
N LYS A 111 -47.08 -31.65 -6.51
CA LYS A 111 -48.37 -32.34 -6.71
C LYS A 111 -49.05 -31.98 -8.03
N LYS A 112 -48.99 -30.72 -8.47
CA LYS A 112 -49.54 -30.28 -9.76
C LYS A 112 -48.73 -30.76 -10.98
N VAL A 113 -47.42 -30.93 -10.79
CA VAL A 113 -46.49 -31.41 -11.82
C VAL A 113 -46.58 -32.91 -12.02
N ASP A 114 -46.77 -33.66 -10.93
CA ASP A 114 -46.92 -35.12 -10.93
C ASP A 114 -48.18 -35.58 -11.71
N GLU A 115 -49.14 -34.67 -11.95
CA GLU A 115 -50.33 -34.93 -12.78
C GLU A 115 -50.09 -34.76 -14.29
N GLU A 116 -49.01 -34.12 -14.75
CA GLU A 116 -48.80 -33.80 -16.19
C GLU A 116 -47.62 -34.52 -16.88
N GLU A 117 -46.46 -34.77 -16.25
CA GLU A 117 -45.27 -35.31 -16.98
C GLU A 117 -44.28 -36.12 -16.10
N GLU A 118 -44.68 -37.30 -15.61
CA GLU A 118 -43.90 -38.08 -14.63
C GLU A 118 -42.65 -38.82 -15.18
N GLU A 119 -42.55 -39.06 -16.50
CA GLU A 119 -41.46 -39.86 -17.09
C GLU A 119 -40.32 -39.04 -17.70
N ALA A 120 -40.58 -37.84 -18.23
CA ALA A 120 -39.55 -36.99 -18.85
C ALA A 120 -38.69 -36.24 -17.80
N ARG A 121 -39.24 -35.96 -16.61
CA ARG A 121 -38.59 -35.15 -15.57
C ARG A 121 -37.50 -35.89 -14.80
N LYS A 122 -37.72 -37.16 -14.45
CA LYS A 122 -36.76 -37.97 -13.67
C LYS A 122 -35.40 -38.08 -14.38
N ALA A 123 -35.37 -38.12 -15.72
CA ALA A 123 -34.13 -38.15 -16.52
C ALA A 123 -33.44 -36.78 -16.69
N SER A 124 -34.16 -35.66 -16.48
CA SER A 124 -33.61 -34.29 -16.54
C SER A 124 -33.11 -33.81 -15.17
N GLU A 125 -33.83 -34.18 -14.10
CA GLU A 125 -33.52 -33.82 -12.71
C GLU A 125 -32.28 -34.56 -12.20
N GLU A 126 -32.00 -35.77 -12.70
CA GLU A 126 -30.79 -36.53 -12.41
C GLU A 126 -29.55 -35.99 -13.15
N LYS A 127 -29.75 -35.26 -14.27
CA LYS A 127 -28.66 -34.64 -15.07
C LYS A 127 -28.34 -33.21 -14.65
N GLU A 128 -29.25 -32.50 -13.98
CA GLU A 128 -29.02 -31.16 -13.42
C GLU A 128 -28.86 -31.19 -11.89
N LEU A 129 -27.90 -31.96 -11.37
CA LEU A 129 -27.37 -31.76 -10.01
C LEU A 129 -26.52 -30.48 -9.97
N ILE A 130 -27.15 -29.35 -10.31
CA ILE A 130 -26.60 -28.03 -10.09
C ILE A 130 -26.40 -27.92 -8.59
N SER A 131 -25.14 -27.96 -8.17
CA SER A 131 -24.83 -27.75 -6.76
C SER A 131 -25.38 -26.37 -6.36
N ARG A 132 -26.08 -26.31 -5.23
CA ARG A 132 -26.71 -25.08 -4.70
C ARG A 132 -26.04 -24.73 -3.39
N LYS A 133 -25.57 -23.50 -3.25
CA LYS A 133 -24.99 -23.03 -1.99
C LYS A 133 -25.57 -21.68 -1.61
N ILE A 134 -25.74 -21.48 -0.30
CA ILE A 134 -26.17 -20.21 0.30
C ILE A 134 -24.93 -19.56 0.91
N ARG A 135 -24.76 -18.26 0.70
CA ARG A 135 -23.68 -17.51 1.35
C ARG A 135 -24.03 -17.26 2.83
N PRO A 136 -23.02 -17.25 3.72
CA PRO A 136 -23.25 -16.81 5.08
C PRO A 136 -23.75 -15.35 5.10
N GLN A 137 -24.64 -15.06 6.05
CA GLN A 137 -25.17 -13.70 6.25
C GLN A 137 -24.02 -12.74 6.60
N GLY A 138 -23.98 -11.56 5.97
CA GLY A 138 -22.94 -10.56 6.20
C GLY A 138 -21.62 -10.79 5.45
N TYR A 139 -21.62 -11.65 4.41
CA TYR A 139 -20.47 -11.77 3.51
C TYR A 139 -20.20 -10.45 2.80
N VAL A 140 -18.98 -9.92 2.96
CA VAL A 140 -18.48 -8.72 2.29
C VAL A 140 -17.40 -9.13 1.30
N SER A 141 -17.50 -8.68 0.05
CA SER A 141 -16.48 -9.00 -0.95
C SER A 141 -15.20 -8.24 -0.65
N LEU A 142 -14.04 -8.78 -1.04
CA LEU A 142 -12.76 -8.09 -0.87
C LEU A 142 -12.76 -6.70 -1.53
N ASP A 143 -13.44 -6.56 -2.67
CA ASP A 143 -13.53 -5.29 -3.39
C ASP A 143 -14.26 -4.24 -2.55
N ASP A 144 -15.40 -4.63 -1.96
CA ASP A 144 -16.15 -3.77 -1.03
C ASP A 144 -15.27 -3.38 0.16
N THR A 145 -14.49 -4.31 0.72
CA THR A 145 -13.59 -3.99 1.84
C THR A 145 -12.49 -3.00 1.46
N LEU A 146 -11.98 -3.06 0.23
CA LEU A 146 -10.96 -2.14 -0.27
C LEU A 146 -11.56 -0.75 -0.51
N ALA A 147 -12.76 -0.69 -1.10
CA ALA A 147 -13.50 0.56 -1.25
C ALA A 147 -13.81 1.20 0.12
N ASP A 148 -14.26 0.39 1.09
CA ASP A 148 -14.50 0.80 2.47
C ASP A 148 -13.21 1.30 3.14
N LEU A 149 -12.05 0.71 2.86
CA LEU A 149 -10.76 1.17 3.36
C LEU A 149 -10.37 2.53 2.79
N VAL A 150 -10.62 2.79 1.50
CA VAL A 150 -10.43 4.11 0.90
C VAL A 150 -11.37 5.14 1.56
N VAL A 151 -12.60 4.73 1.90
CA VAL A 151 -13.55 5.55 2.66
C VAL A 151 -12.99 5.87 4.06
N ILE A 152 -12.41 4.91 4.75
CA ILE A 152 -11.82 5.14 6.06
C ILE A 152 -10.56 6.01 5.96
N ASN A 153 -9.70 5.77 4.96
CA ASN A 153 -8.45 6.49 4.80
C ASN A 153 -8.68 7.98 4.51
N HIS A 154 -9.63 8.33 3.64
CA HIS A 154 -9.91 9.75 3.39
C HIS A 154 -10.44 10.48 4.63
N PHE A 155 -11.13 9.77 5.53
CA PHE A 155 -11.57 10.32 6.81
C PHE A 155 -10.40 10.51 7.75
N LEU A 156 -9.50 9.52 7.86
CA LEU A 156 -8.27 9.65 8.63
C LEU A 156 -7.40 10.80 8.12
N ASP A 157 -7.29 10.96 6.80
CA ASP A 157 -6.60 12.08 6.16
C ASP A 157 -7.29 13.43 6.40
N ALA A 158 -8.62 13.44 6.52
CA ALA A 158 -9.35 14.64 6.91
C ALA A 158 -9.06 15.00 8.38
N CYS A 159 -9.11 14.01 9.28
CA CYS A 159 -8.79 14.20 10.70
C CYS A 159 -7.34 14.61 10.92
N SER A 160 -6.39 13.98 10.24
CA SER A 160 -4.96 14.31 10.33
C SER A 160 -4.70 15.73 9.87
N ARG A 161 -5.26 16.15 8.73
CA ARG A 161 -5.13 17.53 8.24
C ARG A 161 -5.77 18.55 9.18
N GLN A 162 -6.91 18.24 9.79
CA GLN A 162 -7.52 19.14 10.77
C GLN A 162 -6.67 19.25 12.05
N LEU A 163 -6.12 18.13 12.51
CA LEU A 163 -5.22 18.12 13.67
C LEU A 163 -3.92 18.86 13.35
N GLU A 164 -3.32 18.61 12.19
CA GLU A 164 -2.09 19.27 11.73
C GLU A 164 -2.30 20.78 11.62
N ARG A 165 -3.38 21.25 11.00
CA ARG A 165 -3.75 22.68 10.97
C ARG A 165 -3.87 23.24 12.38
N GLY A 166 -4.56 22.54 13.28
CA GLY A 166 -4.67 22.93 14.69
C GLY A 166 -3.30 23.06 15.36
N THR A 167 -2.43 22.05 15.20
CA THR A 167 -1.09 22.06 15.79
C THR A 167 -0.15 23.08 15.16
N GLN A 168 -0.24 23.33 13.85
CA GLN A 168 0.53 24.35 13.15
C GLN A 168 0.13 25.74 13.61
N VAL A 169 -1.18 26.03 13.66
CA VAL A 169 -1.69 27.27 14.24
C VAL A 169 -1.22 27.44 15.68
N LEU A 170 -1.29 26.38 16.51
CA LEU A 170 -0.83 26.45 17.90
C LEU A 170 0.70 26.64 18.03
N HIS A 171 1.48 26.13 17.08
CA HIS A 171 2.95 26.23 17.07
C HIS A 171 3.43 27.59 16.55
N GLU A 172 2.76 28.16 15.54
CA GLU A 172 3.09 29.46 14.96
C GLU A 172 2.57 30.63 15.80
N THR A 173 1.49 30.43 16.54
CA THR A 173 0.90 31.48 17.37
C THR A 173 1.76 31.79 18.60
N ASN A 174 1.86 33.08 18.93
CA ASN A 174 2.51 33.51 20.16
C ASN A 174 1.74 32.95 21.37
N PRO A 175 2.40 32.43 22.41
CA PRO A 175 1.71 31.87 23.58
C PRO A 175 0.78 32.87 24.28
N LEU A 176 1.10 34.17 24.19
CA LEU A 176 0.27 35.28 24.66
C LEU A 176 -1.12 35.30 23.99
N SER A 177 -1.20 34.94 22.70
CA SER A 177 -2.46 34.89 21.96
C SER A 177 -3.32 33.68 22.34
N ILE A 178 -2.70 32.56 22.74
CA ILE A 178 -3.42 31.40 23.28
C ILE A 178 -3.99 31.76 24.66
N LEU A 179 -3.18 32.45 25.48
CA LEU A 179 -3.60 32.87 26.81
C LEU A 179 -4.73 33.92 26.77
N SER A 180 -4.71 34.84 25.80
CA SER A 180 -5.79 35.81 25.62
C SER A 180 -7.11 35.15 25.21
N VAL A 181 -7.08 34.12 24.37
CA VAL A 181 -8.26 33.32 24.03
C VAL A 181 -8.76 32.53 25.25
N LEU A 182 -7.85 31.89 26.00
CA LEU A 182 -8.19 31.16 27.22
C LEU A 182 -8.79 32.05 28.31
N MET A 183 -8.34 33.31 28.41
CA MET A 183 -8.88 34.30 29.35
C MET A 183 -10.38 34.52 29.17
N TYR A 184 -10.89 34.47 27.94
CA TYR A 184 -12.33 34.55 27.68
C TYR A 184 -13.00 33.17 27.69
N ALA A 185 -12.37 32.15 27.10
CA ALA A 185 -12.96 30.83 26.94
C ALA A 185 -13.15 30.10 28.28
N ALA A 186 -12.20 30.21 29.22
CA ALA A 186 -12.25 29.51 30.51
C ALA A 186 -13.38 30.00 31.46
N PRO A 187 -13.57 31.32 31.71
CA PRO A 187 -14.69 31.77 32.54
C PRO A 187 -16.03 31.49 31.87
N ILE A 188 -16.13 31.65 30.55
CA ILE A 188 -17.33 31.26 29.80
C ILE A 188 -17.61 29.76 30.01
N TRP A 189 -16.61 28.91 29.86
CA TRP A 189 -16.74 27.47 30.11
C TRP A 189 -17.20 27.17 31.54
N ILE A 190 -16.64 27.82 32.55
CA ILE A 190 -17.03 27.64 33.96
C ILE A 190 -18.49 28.06 34.19
N VAL A 191 -18.89 29.24 33.69
CA VAL A 191 -20.27 29.73 33.81
C VAL A 191 -21.25 28.80 33.10
N LEU A 192 -20.90 28.31 31.91
CA LEU A 192 -21.71 27.35 31.16
C LEU A 192 -21.90 26.04 31.93
N ASN A 193 -20.83 25.50 32.52
CA ASN A 193 -20.90 24.28 33.32
C ASN A 193 -21.68 24.50 34.62
N TRP A 194 -21.60 25.69 35.21
CA TRP A 194 -22.36 26.03 36.41
C TRP A 194 -23.85 26.15 36.13
N TRP A 195 -24.24 26.77 35.00
CA TRP A 195 -25.64 27.00 34.67
C TRP A 195 -26.36 25.75 34.14
N TRP A 196 -25.75 25.05 33.19
CA TRP A 196 -26.40 23.93 32.49
C TRP A 196 -25.90 22.55 32.92
N GLY A 197 -24.87 22.50 33.76
CA GLY A 197 -24.20 21.26 34.13
C GLY A 197 -23.25 20.76 33.03
N PRO A 198 -22.28 19.90 33.39
CA PRO A 198 -21.28 19.40 32.45
C PRO A 198 -21.87 18.52 31.34
N GLN A 199 -23.01 17.87 31.59
CA GLN A 199 -23.69 17.00 30.64
C GLN A 199 -24.21 17.77 29.42
N VAL A 200 -24.88 18.90 29.64
CA VAL A 200 -25.45 19.73 28.56
C VAL A 200 -24.34 20.43 27.79
N VAL A 201 -23.31 20.93 28.48
CA VAL A 201 -22.16 21.56 27.81
C VAL A 201 -21.43 20.55 26.92
N LEU A 202 -21.19 19.33 27.40
CA LEU A 202 -20.61 18.25 26.60
C LEU A 202 -21.50 17.88 25.40
N ALA A 203 -22.83 17.84 25.60
CA ALA A 203 -23.79 17.57 24.53
C ALA A 203 -23.70 18.63 23.42
N LEU A 204 -23.66 19.92 23.78
CA LEU A 204 -23.57 21.04 22.83
C LEU A 204 -22.24 21.05 22.08
N VAL A 205 -21.11 20.94 22.79
CA VAL A 205 -19.77 20.94 22.18
C VAL A 205 -19.60 19.74 21.26
N GLY A 206 -19.97 18.54 21.72
CA GLY A 206 -19.89 17.35 20.88
C GLY A 206 -20.82 17.40 19.68
N SER A 207 -22.01 17.99 19.81
CA SER A 207 -22.91 18.21 18.67
C SER A 207 -22.31 19.17 17.64
N LEU A 208 -21.66 20.25 18.07
CA LEU A 208 -20.93 21.16 17.17
C LEU A 208 -19.79 20.45 16.44
N VAL A 209 -19.06 19.56 17.11
CA VAL A 209 -18.00 18.75 16.50
C VAL A 209 -18.57 17.77 15.47
N LEU A 210 -19.69 17.10 15.77
CA LEU A 210 -20.35 16.16 14.85
C LEU A 210 -21.01 16.87 13.65
N ILE A 211 -21.44 18.11 13.82
CA ILE A 211 -22.01 18.95 12.76
C ILE A 211 -20.91 19.60 11.91
N SER A 212 -19.68 19.75 12.43
CA SER A 212 -18.57 20.44 11.75
C SER A 212 -18.28 19.98 10.31
N PRO A 213 -18.31 18.67 9.98
CA PRO A 213 -18.08 18.19 8.62
C PRO A 213 -19.26 18.44 7.66
N SER A 214 -20.42 18.88 8.18
CA SER A 214 -21.61 19.10 7.39
C SER A 214 -21.44 20.26 6.41
N PRO A 215 -21.89 20.11 5.14
CA PRO A 215 -21.83 21.19 4.17
C PRO A 215 -22.63 22.43 4.61
N TRP A 216 -23.74 22.25 5.33
CA TRP A 216 -24.54 23.36 5.86
C TRP A 216 -23.80 24.16 6.93
N PHE A 217 -23.05 23.47 7.79
CA PHE A 217 -22.23 24.13 8.80
C PHE A 217 -21.11 24.93 8.16
N ALA A 218 -20.43 24.38 7.15
CA ALA A 218 -19.40 25.09 6.41
C ALA A 218 -19.95 26.37 5.75
N VAL A 219 -21.16 26.30 5.14
CA VAL A 219 -21.82 27.48 4.57
C VAL A 219 -22.17 28.51 5.65
N MET A 220 -22.70 28.08 6.80
CA MET A 220 -23.03 29.00 7.91
C MET A 220 -21.78 29.68 8.49
N VAL A 221 -20.72 28.93 8.74
CA VAL A 221 -19.44 29.47 9.22
C VAL A 221 -18.83 30.41 8.19
N HIS A 222 -18.86 30.05 6.90
CA HIS A 222 -18.37 30.91 5.83
C HIS A 222 -19.17 32.22 5.73
N ALA A 223 -20.50 32.14 5.84
CA ALA A 223 -21.38 33.31 5.86
C ALA A 223 -21.11 34.22 7.07
N MET A 224 -20.93 33.64 8.26
CA MET A 224 -20.58 34.39 9.48
C MET A 224 -19.21 35.06 9.38
N LEU A 225 -18.18 34.34 8.91
CA LEU A 225 -16.83 34.88 8.79
C LEU A 225 -16.69 35.93 7.69
N ARG A 226 -17.59 35.92 6.69
CA ARG A 226 -17.66 36.97 5.67
C ARG A 226 -18.30 38.27 6.20
N ASN A 227 -19.04 38.20 7.31
CA ASN A 227 -19.64 39.40 7.91
C ASN A 227 -18.54 40.32 8.48
N VAL A 228 -18.44 41.51 7.92
CA VAL A 228 -17.44 42.53 8.26
C VAL A 228 -17.53 42.93 9.73
N VAL A 229 -18.75 43.13 10.25
CA VAL A 229 -18.98 43.51 11.65
C VAL A 229 -18.45 42.43 12.59
N PHE A 230 -18.79 41.16 12.32
CA PHE A 230 -18.35 40.03 13.13
C PHE A 230 -16.83 39.89 13.13
N LYS A 231 -16.19 40.06 11.97
CA LYS A 231 -14.72 40.05 11.84
C LYS A 231 -14.07 41.16 12.66
N HIS A 232 -14.57 42.39 12.60
CA HIS A 232 -14.02 43.49 13.38
C HIS A 232 -14.21 43.29 14.88
N LEU A 233 -15.36 42.77 15.31
CA LEU A 233 -15.59 42.41 16.72
C LEU A 233 -14.58 41.35 17.19
N LEU A 234 -14.37 40.27 16.42
CA LEU A 234 -13.39 39.24 16.77
C LEU A 234 -11.96 39.79 16.87
N VAL A 235 -11.56 40.66 15.93
CA VAL A 235 -10.24 41.30 15.96
C VAL A 235 -10.12 42.24 17.17
N ALA A 236 -11.17 43.00 17.49
CA ALA A 236 -11.19 43.88 18.66
C ALA A 236 -11.11 43.10 19.98
N PHE A 237 -11.88 42.02 20.13
CA PHE A 237 -11.80 41.12 21.29
C PHE A 237 -10.41 40.49 21.42
N TRP A 238 -9.83 40.04 20.31
CA TRP A 238 -8.48 39.48 20.31
C TRP A 238 -7.43 40.51 20.74
N ALA A 239 -7.48 41.72 20.19
CA ALA A 239 -6.56 42.81 20.52
C ALA A 239 -6.68 43.24 21.99
N TYR A 240 -7.91 43.38 22.50
CA TYR A 240 -8.17 43.71 23.90
C TYR A 240 -7.67 42.59 24.83
N GLY A 241 -7.89 41.33 24.48
CA GLY A 241 -7.38 40.19 25.24
C GLY A 241 -5.87 40.17 25.35
N VAL A 242 -5.16 40.42 24.24
CA VAL A 242 -3.69 40.52 24.25
C VAL A 242 -3.24 41.70 25.12
N ALA A 243 -3.89 42.87 25.01
CA ALA A 243 -3.57 44.04 25.82
C ALA A 243 -3.73 43.79 27.33
N VAL A 244 -4.82 43.15 27.75
CA VAL A 244 -5.07 42.81 29.17
C VAL A 244 -4.05 41.79 29.69
N VAL A 245 -3.76 40.73 28.93
CA VAL A 245 -2.77 39.71 29.32
C VAL A 245 -1.38 40.31 29.49
N THR A 246 -0.98 41.21 28.59
CA THR A 246 0.34 41.87 28.67
C THR A 246 0.42 42.92 29.79
N SER A 247 -0.66 43.65 30.08
CA SER A 247 -0.65 44.76 31.05
C SER A 247 -0.98 44.34 32.49
N VAL A 248 -1.99 43.50 32.69
CA VAL A 248 -2.51 43.13 34.02
C VAL A 248 -1.84 41.89 34.56
N LEU A 249 -1.70 40.85 33.73
CA LEU A 249 -1.20 39.55 34.19
C LEU A 249 0.33 39.43 34.19
N ARG A 250 1.06 40.45 33.71
CA ARG A 250 2.54 40.51 33.62
C ARG A 250 3.17 39.14 33.33
N PHE A 251 2.63 38.45 32.34
CA PHE A 251 2.96 37.05 32.08
C PHE A 251 4.43 36.94 31.62
N ASP A 252 5.26 36.27 32.43
CA ASP A 252 6.69 36.15 32.19
C ASP A 252 7.00 35.32 30.93
N LEU A 253 7.94 35.81 30.11
CA LEU A 253 8.34 35.25 28.82
C LEU A 253 8.93 33.84 28.96
N GLN A 254 9.38 33.45 30.15
CA GLN A 254 9.94 32.12 30.43
C GLN A 254 8.94 30.95 30.27
N PHE A 255 7.63 31.22 30.32
CA PHE A 255 6.61 30.21 30.08
C PHE A 255 6.59 29.74 28.61
N LYS A 256 7.00 30.60 27.67
CA LYS A 256 7.12 30.28 26.23
C LYS A 256 8.05 29.09 25.98
N ASP A 257 9.18 29.05 26.69
CA ASP A 257 10.18 27.99 26.55
C ASP A 257 9.72 26.67 27.19
N ARG A 258 8.94 26.76 28.28
CA ARG A 258 8.39 25.57 28.98
C ARG A 258 7.28 24.88 28.17
N VAL A 259 6.43 25.62 27.48
CA VAL A 259 5.39 25.04 26.61
C VAL A 259 6.02 24.41 25.36
N ARG A 260 6.96 25.10 24.72
CA ARG A 260 7.67 24.59 23.52
C ARG A 260 8.43 23.29 23.80
N THR A 261 9.05 23.17 24.98
CA THR A 261 9.76 21.95 25.39
C THR A 261 8.84 20.74 25.60
N VAL A 262 7.62 20.91 26.12
CA VAL A 262 6.65 19.81 26.28
C VAL A 262 6.19 19.26 24.91
N PHE A 263 5.86 20.13 23.96
CA PHE A 263 5.45 19.70 22.62
C PHE A 263 6.58 19.04 21.83
N SER A 264 7.81 19.56 21.92
CA SER A 264 8.97 18.93 21.27
C SER A 264 9.32 17.56 21.86
N ARG A 265 9.14 17.36 23.18
CA ARG A 265 9.29 16.05 23.82
C ARG A 265 8.28 15.04 23.28
N ALA A 266 7.00 15.40 23.19
CA ALA A 266 5.95 14.53 22.66
C ALA A 266 6.21 14.09 21.19
N ALA A 267 6.69 15.00 20.34
CA ALA A 267 7.07 14.68 18.97
C ALA A 267 8.27 13.70 18.89
N SER A 268 9.25 13.85 19.79
CA SER A 268 10.43 12.97 19.87
C SER A 268 10.08 11.55 20.34
N THR A 269 9.06 11.37 21.19
CA THR A 269 8.63 10.05 21.66
C THR A 269 7.95 9.26 20.53
N ARG A 270 7.16 9.93 19.69
CA ARG A 270 6.51 9.31 18.51
C ARG A 270 7.53 8.76 17.53
N THR A 271 8.57 9.53 17.21
CA THR A 271 9.62 9.09 16.28
C THR A 271 10.46 7.93 16.85
N LYS A 272 10.74 7.92 18.16
CA LYS A 272 11.38 6.78 18.84
C LYS A 272 10.52 5.51 18.80
N ALA A 273 9.20 5.63 19.00
CA ALA A 273 8.29 4.49 18.93
C ALA A 273 8.22 3.87 17.52
N VAL A 274 8.19 4.70 16.47
CA VAL A 274 8.22 4.23 15.07
C VAL A 274 9.52 3.49 14.77
N LYS A 275 10.68 4.05 15.16
CA LYS A 275 11.99 3.38 14.99
C LYS A 275 12.08 2.04 15.73
N TRP A 276 11.43 1.92 16.90
CA TRP A 276 11.43 0.68 17.66
C TRP A 276 10.58 -0.42 17.00
N MET A 277 9.45 -0.04 16.39
CA MET A 277 8.61 -0.96 15.62
C MET A 277 9.34 -1.46 14.35
N GLU A 278 10.00 -0.57 13.62
CA GLU A 278 10.79 -0.90 12.42
C GLU A 278 11.93 -1.89 12.74
N LYS A 279 12.61 -1.71 13.88
CA LYS A 279 13.68 -2.62 14.34
C LYS A 279 13.17 -4.04 14.67
N LYS A 280 11.93 -4.18 15.16
CA LYS A 280 11.37 -5.46 15.59
C LYS A 280 10.94 -6.34 14.41
N GLU A 281 10.56 -5.73 13.29
CA GLU A 281 10.09 -6.43 12.09
C GLU A 281 11.24 -7.14 11.33
N VAL A 282 12.48 -6.68 11.48
CA VAL A 282 13.68 -7.26 10.84
C VAL A 282 14.10 -8.60 11.46
N VAL A 283 13.73 -8.88 12.72
CA VAL A 283 14.28 -10.00 13.50
C VAL A 283 13.49 -11.31 13.34
N GLN A 284 12.31 -11.30 12.72
CA GLN A 284 11.48 -12.50 12.60
C GLN A 284 11.69 -13.23 11.26
N GLU A 285 12.72 -14.07 11.21
CA GLU A 285 12.95 -15.05 10.15
C GLU A 285 11.86 -16.14 10.17
N SER A 286 10.93 -16.08 9.21
CA SER A 286 10.06 -17.21 8.91
C SER A 286 10.66 -18.06 7.80
N LYS A 287 10.87 -19.35 8.07
CA LYS A 287 11.01 -20.42 7.06
C LYS A 287 9.98 -20.22 5.95
N GLY A 288 10.32 -20.61 4.72
CA GLY A 288 9.51 -20.37 3.51
C GLY A 288 8.01 -20.55 3.75
N ASN A 289 7.26 -19.45 3.66
CA ASN A 289 5.84 -19.45 3.98
C ASN A 289 5.06 -19.87 2.73
N ARG A 290 4.59 -21.13 2.72
CA ARG A 290 3.49 -21.53 1.83
C ARG A 290 2.21 -20.90 2.36
N SER A 291 1.60 -20.03 1.56
CA SER A 291 0.34 -19.39 1.90
C SER A 291 -0.72 -19.72 0.86
N GLU A 292 -1.80 -20.33 1.33
CA GLU A 292 -2.96 -20.67 0.50
C GLU A 292 -4.10 -19.69 0.75
N MET A 293 -4.80 -19.36 -0.33
CA MET A 293 -5.93 -18.45 -0.35
C MET A 293 -6.99 -18.96 -1.30
N ILE A 294 -8.26 -18.81 -0.94
CA ILE A 294 -9.38 -19.28 -1.76
C ILE A 294 -10.13 -18.06 -2.26
N PHE A 295 -10.25 -17.94 -3.58
CA PHE A 295 -11.03 -16.92 -4.25
C PHE A 295 -12.31 -17.54 -4.78
N GLN A 296 -13.41 -16.81 -4.69
CA GLN A 296 -14.67 -17.20 -5.31
C GLN A 296 -14.86 -16.35 -6.57
N PHE A 297 -14.85 -17.00 -7.72
CA PHE A 297 -15.21 -16.41 -8.99
C PHE A 297 -16.72 -16.39 -9.14
N GLU A 298 -17.22 -15.32 -9.75
CA GLU A 298 -18.65 -15.11 -9.97
C GLU A 298 -18.89 -14.78 -11.42
N VAL A 299 -19.85 -15.48 -12.01
CA VAL A 299 -20.22 -15.35 -13.42
C VAL A 299 -21.73 -15.22 -13.48
N PHE A 300 -22.20 -14.26 -14.27
CA PHE A 300 -23.63 -14.03 -14.46
C PHE A 300 -24.06 -14.49 -15.83
N GLU A 301 -25.07 -15.34 -15.84
CA GLU A 301 -25.79 -15.74 -17.04
C GLU A 301 -27.01 -14.85 -17.19
N ASN A 302 -27.13 -14.20 -18.33
CA ASN A 302 -28.17 -13.24 -18.63
C ASN A 302 -29.01 -13.76 -19.79
N GLN A 303 -30.34 -13.68 -19.65
CA GLN A 303 -31.26 -14.06 -20.70
C GLN A 303 -32.41 -13.07 -20.81
N ARG A 304 -33.00 -13.01 -21.99
CA ARG A 304 -34.07 -12.09 -22.36
C ARG A 304 -35.25 -12.87 -22.93
N TRP A 305 -36.46 -12.45 -22.55
CA TRP A 305 -37.70 -13.02 -23.04
C TRP A 305 -38.09 -12.39 -24.36
N TRP A 306 -38.39 -13.21 -25.36
CA TRP A 306 -38.91 -12.81 -26.66
C TRP A 306 -40.24 -13.51 -26.93
N LEU A 307 -41.18 -12.75 -27.50
CA LEU A 307 -42.48 -13.28 -27.92
C LEU A 307 -42.26 -14.41 -28.94
N GLY A 308 -42.76 -15.61 -28.64
CA GLY A 308 -42.65 -16.80 -29.51
C GLY A 308 -41.35 -17.59 -29.40
N VAL A 309 -40.30 -17.06 -28.76
CA VAL A 309 -39.00 -17.76 -28.57
C VAL A 309 -38.69 -18.01 -27.08
N HIS A 310 -39.51 -17.46 -26.18
CA HIS A 310 -39.32 -17.52 -24.72
C HIS A 310 -37.96 -16.95 -24.29
N TRP A 311 -37.33 -17.51 -23.26
CA TRP A 311 -36.06 -17.03 -22.71
C TRP A 311 -34.89 -17.46 -23.58
N THR A 312 -34.09 -16.49 -24.04
CA THR A 312 -32.93 -16.74 -24.91
C THR A 312 -31.73 -15.90 -24.50
N THR A 313 -30.54 -16.26 -25.00
CA THR A 313 -29.30 -15.49 -24.87
C THR A 313 -29.18 -14.36 -25.90
N ASN A 314 -30.19 -14.16 -26.74
CA ASN A 314 -30.20 -13.06 -27.72
C ASN A 314 -30.56 -11.74 -27.02
N MET A 315 -29.54 -10.93 -26.76
CA MET A 315 -29.64 -9.66 -26.03
C MET A 315 -29.81 -8.49 -27.01
N MET A 316 -30.32 -7.34 -26.54
CA MET A 316 -30.32 -6.15 -27.38
C MET A 316 -28.88 -5.61 -27.59
N PRO A 317 -28.56 -4.95 -28.72
CA PRO A 317 -27.20 -4.49 -28.99
C PRO A 317 -26.60 -3.50 -27.97
N ASN A 318 -27.45 -2.67 -27.33
CA ASN A 318 -27.03 -1.72 -26.29
C ASN A 318 -27.21 -2.27 -24.86
N GLU A 319 -27.40 -3.58 -24.74
CA GLU A 319 -27.61 -4.27 -23.47
C GLU A 319 -26.35 -5.06 -23.09
N ARG A 320 -26.33 -5.59 -21.88
CA ARG A 320 -25.27 -6.48 -21.40
C ARG A 320 -25.22 -7.77 -22.23
N GLY A 321 -24.04 -8.40 -22.32
CA GLY A 321 -23.88 -9.68 -23.01
C GLY A 321 -24.58 -10.85 -22.31
N PRO A 322 -24.69 -12.01 -22.97
CA PRO A 322 -25.31 -13.21 -22.40
C PRO A 322 -24.55 -13.77 -21.19
N TRP A 323 -23.23 -13.57 -21.15
CA TRP A 323 -22.38 -13.89 -20.00
C TRP A 323 -21.62 -12.64 -19.58
N THR A 324 -21.72 -12.28 -18.30
CA THR A 324 -21.06 -11.09 -17.75
C THR A 324 -20.42 -11.35 -16.40
N ASP A 325 -19.38 -10.57 -16.09
CA ASP A 325 -18.87 -10.41 -14.73
C ASP A 325 -19.84 -9.52 -13.89
N SER A 326 -19.59 -9.43 -12.58
CA SER A 326 -20.16 -8.47 -11.63
C SER A 326 -20.20 -7.03 -12.15
N GLN A 327 -19.20 -6.62 -12.94
CA GLN A 327 -19.07 -5.29 -13.54
C GLN A 327 -19.80 -5.13 -14.88
N LEU A 328 -20.65 -6.09 -15.27
CA LEU A 328 -21.35 -6.12 -16.56
C LEU A 328 -20.43 -6.24 -17.79
N LYS A 329 -19.13 -6.49 -17.59
CA LYS A 329 -18.18 -6.75 -18.68
C LYS A 329 -18.50 -8.11 -19.30
N PRO A 330 -18.60 -8.22 -20.64
CA PRO A 330 -18.85 -9.49 -21.30
C PRO A 330 -17.68 -10.46 -21.08
N ILE A 331 -18.00 -11.72 -20.82
CA ILE A 331 -17.04 -12.81 -20.61
C ILE A 331 -17.45 -14.04 -21.43
N THR A 332 -16.56 -15.02 -21.53
CA THR A 332 -16.86 -16.32 -22.14
C THR A 332 -17.83 -17.13 -21.27
N ASN A 333 -18.40 -18.19 -21.85
CA ASN A 333 -19.23 -19.13 -21.12
C ASN A 333 -18.46 -19.73 -19.90
N LYS A 334 -19.19 -20.17 -18.89
CA LYS A 334 -18.69 -20.78 -17.65
C LYS A 334 -17.76 -21.98 -17.90
N ASP A 335 -18.00 -22.73 -18.98
CA ASP A 335 -17.27 -23.97 -19.31
C ASP A 335 -15.90 -23.65 -19.94
N ASP A 336 -15.81 -22.55 -20.69
CA ASP A 336 -14.57 -22.08 -21.34
C ASP A 336 -13.76 -21.13 -20.44
N PHE A 337 -14.23 -20.86 -19.22
CA PHE A 337 -13.59 -19.92 -18.31
C PHE A 337 -12.25 -20.48 -17.78
N LYS A 338 -11.14 -19.84 -18.20
CA LYS A 338 -9.78 -20.19 -17.77
C LYS A 338 -9.32 -19.33 -16.59
N LEU A 339 -8.64 -19.97 -15.64
CA LEU A 339 -8.00 -19.28 -14.53
C LEU A 339 -6.84 -18.40 -15.04
N PRO A 340 -6.49 -17.33 -14.31
CA PRO A 340 -5.31 -16.52 -14.62
C PRO A 340 -4.03 -17.38 -14.62
N GLU A 341 -3.08 -17.02 -15.48
CA GLU A 341 -1.77 -17.67 -15.52
C GLU A 341 -1.00 -17.46 -14.19
N GLY A 342 -0.21 -18.46 -13.81
CA GLY A 342 0.66 -18.38 -12.64
C GLY A 342 1.84 -17.43 -12.90
N ASP A 343 2.18 -16.60 -11.92
CA ASP A 343 3.27 -15.63 -12.01
C ASP A 343 4.40 -15.99 -11.03
N THR A 344 5.66 -15.79 -11.45
CA THR A 344 6.84 -15.94 -10.62
C THR A 344 7.55 -14.60 -10.50
N LYS A 345 7.47 -13.98 -9.31
CA LYS A 345 8.12 -12.70 -9.02
C LYS A 345 9.38 -12.93 -8.19
N VAL A 346 10.50 -12.36 -8.62
CA VAL A 346 11.77 -12.35 -7.88
C VAL A 346 12.06 -10.94 -7.41
N THR A 347 12.22 -10.77 -6.10
CA THR A 347 12.53 -9.47 -5.48
C THR A 347 13.83 -9.57 -4.69
N TYR A 348 14.69 -8.57 -4.83
CA TYR A 348 15.93 -8.44 -4.06
C TYR A 348 15.71 -7.36 -2.99
N ARG A 349 16.00 -7.69 -1.73
CA ARG A 349 15.99 -6.72 -0.62
C ARG A 349 17.39 -6.61 -0.04
N ASN A 350 17.93 -5.40 -0.04
CA ASN A 350 19.19 -5.08 0.63
C ASN A 350 18.85 -4.77 2.09
N VAL A 351 19.32 -5.60 3.02
CA VAL A 351 19.14 -5.39 4.46
C VAL A 351 20.33 -4.61 5.04
N SER A 352 21.50 -4.78 4.45
CA SER A 352 22.70 -4.00 4.75
C SER A 352 23.59 -3.89 3.51
N GLU A 353 24.68 -3.11 3.60
CA GLU A 353 25.69 -2.98 2.54
C GLU A 353 26.33 -4.32 2.15
N LYS A 354 26.19 -5.37 2.98
CA LYS A 354 26.78 -6.71 2.78
C LYS A 354 25.75 -7.84 2.68
N GLU A 355 24.49 -7.61 3.06
CA GLU A 355 23.45 -8.64 3.10
C GLU A 355 22.34 -8.32 2.12
N THR A 356 22.25 -9.16 1.09
CA THR A 356 21.15 -9.13 0.12
C THR A 356 20.33 -10.40 0.26
N ILE A 357 19.01 -10.24 0.38
CA ILE A 357 18.06 -11.34 0.48
C ILE A 357 17.32 -11.43 -0.86
N LYS A 358 17.42 -12.57 -1.52
CA LYS A 358 16.61 -12.88 -2.70
C LYS A 358 15.33 -13.57 -2.23
N THR A 359 14.18 -13.01 -2.59
CA THR A 359 12.87 -13.60 -2.34
C THR A 359 12.23 -13.98 -3.67
N THR A 360 12.00 -15.27 -3.89
CA THR A 360 11.26 -15.79 -5.05
C THR A 360 9.86 -16.16 -4.61
N ILE A 361 8.83 -15.63 -5.29
CA ILE A 361 7.43 -15.90 -5.02
C ILE A 361 6.83 -16.62 -6.22
N HIS A 362 6.53 -17.90 -6.07
CA HIS A 362 5.79 -18.69 -7.07
C HIS A 362 4.30 -18.66 -6.75
N LYS A 363 3.48 -18.31 -7.75
CA LYS A 363 2.02 -18.28 -7.64
C LYS A 363 1.39 -19.28 -8.59
N THR A 364 0.59 -20.20 -8.05
CA THR A 364 -0.14 -21.18 -8.86
C THR A 364 -1.63 -21.15 -8.53
N TRP A 365 -2.46 -21.16 -9.59
CA TRP A 365 -3.92 -21.20 -9.49
C TRP A 365 -4.41 -22.62 -9.77
N THR A 366 -5.29 -23.13 -8.91
CA THR A 366 -5.95 -24.43 -9.10
C THR A 366 -7.42 -24.33 -8.72
N TRP A 367 -8.31 -25.06 -9.39
CA TRP A 367 -9.71 -25.12 -8.96
C TRP A 367 -9.82 -25.83 -7.62
N ALA A 368 -10.55 -25.25 -6.67
CA ALA A 368 -10.79 -25.85 -5.36
C ALA A 368 -12.05 -26.72 -5.35
N ASP A 369 -13.05 -26.35 -6.15
CA ASP A 369 -14.31 -27.07 -6.29
C ASP A 369 -14.40 -27.75 -7.68
N GLY A 370 -15.08 -28.90 -7.72
CA GLY A 370 -15.22 -29.73 -8.94
C GLY A 370 -15.93 -29.00 -10.08
N ASP A 371 -17.10 -28.41 -9.82
CA ASP A 371 -17.89 -27.67 -10.82
C ASP A 371 -18.49 -26.37 -10.23
N TRP A 372 -19.06 -25.53 -11.09
CA TRP A 372 -19.80 -24.33 -10.74
C TRP A 372 -21.08 -24.66 -9.95
N TRP A 373 -21.46 -23.77 -9.03
CA TRP A 373 -22.73 -23.85 -8.29
C TRP A 373 -23.54 -22.57 -8.46
N VAL A 374 -24.83 -22.68 -8.21
CA VAL A 374 -25.75 -21.53 -8.22
C VAL A 374 -25.91 -20.96 -6.82
N ASP A 375 -25.90 -19.63 -6.73
CA ASP A 375 -26.07 -18.90 -5.48
C ASP A 375 -27.55 -18.71 -5.12
N MET A 376 -27.97 -19.27 -3.98
CA MET A 376 -29.37 -19.25 -3.51
C MET A 376 -29.64 -18.24 -2.38
N THR A 377 -28.72 -17.33 -2.09
CA THR A 377 -28.79 -16.43 -0.92
C THR A 377 -30.06 -15.56 -0.87
N GLY A 378 -30.71 -15.30 -2.01
CA GLY A 378 -31.92 -14.46 -2.12
C GLY A 378 -33.25 -15.20 -2.06
N GLU A 379 -33.27 -16.53 -1.94
CA GLU A 379 -34.49 -17.34 -2.05
C GLU A 379 -35.49 -17.05 -0.91
N LEU A 380 -35.03 -16.98 0.34
CA LEU A 380 -35.88 -16.68 1.51
C LEU A 380 -36.45 -15.25 1.51
N GLN A 381 -35.86 -14.36 0.71
CA GLN A 381 -36.32 -12.98 0.52
C GLN A 381 -37.25 -12.84 -0.70
N GLY A 382 -37.50 -13.93 -1.44
CA GLY A 382 -38.30 -13.91 -2.67
C GLY A 382 -37.62 -13.17 -3.83
N LYS A 383 -36.29 -13.02 -3.80
CA LYS A 383 -35.52 -12.35 -4.86
C LYS A 383 -35.04 -13.28 -5.96
N VAL A 384 -34.95 -14.57 -5.65
CA VAL A 384 -34.39 -15.62 -6.51
C VAL A 384 -35.38 -16.78 -6.55
N ASP A 385 -35.55 -17.39 -7.71
CA ASP A 385 -36.40 -18.56 -7.91
C ASP A 385 -35.72 -19.87 -7.47
N GLN A 386 -36.41 -21.00 -7.67
CA GLN A 386 -35.89 -22.32 -7.30
C GLN A 386 -34.65 -22.75 -8.09
N ASN A 387 -34.41 -22.17 -9.26
CA ASN A 387 -33.31 -22.50 -10.17
C ASN A 387 -32.20 -21.44 -10.14
N GLY A 388 -32.31 -20.43 -9.25
CA GLY A 388 -31.33 -19.36 -9.09
C GLY A 388 -31.54 -18.14 -9.98
N TRP A 389 -32.67 -18.02 -10.66
CA TRP A 389 -32.97 -16.88 -11.51
C TRP A 389 -33.56 -15.70 -10.73
N GLU A 390 -33.05 -14.52 -11.06
CA GLU A 390 -33.56 -13.21 -10.68
C GLU A 390 -34.26 -12.60 -11.90
N TYR A 391 -35.56 -12.33 -11.82
CA TYR A 391 -36.35 -11.74 -12.89
C TYR A 391 -36.40 -10.22 -12.76
N GLY A 392 -36.06 -9.50 -13.81
CA GLY A 392 -36.06 -8.05 -13.86
C GLY A 392 -36.97 -7.49 -14.94
N ASN A 393 -37.22 -6.18 -14.86
CA ASN A 393 -37.88 -5.46 -15.95
C ASN A 393 -36.95 -5.28 -17.15
N ASN A 394 -37.41 -4.57 -18.20
CA ASN A 394 -36.63 -4.33 -19.41
C ASN A 394 -35.27 -3.63 -19.16
N ALA A 395 -35.16 -2.87 -18.07
CA ALA A 395 -33.96 -2.14 -17.68
C ALA A 395 -33.11 -2.86 -16.62
N TRP A 396 -33.35 -4.15 -16.37
CA TRP A 396 -32.68 -4.95 -15.32
C TRP A 396 -32.82 -4.40 -13.91
N LYS A 397 -33.91 -3.66 -13.65
CA LYS A 397 -34.25 -3.12 -12.33
C LYS A 397 -35.29 -4.01 -11.66
N GLN A 398 -35.37 -3.89 -10.33
CA GLN A 398 -36.35 -4.59 -9.48
C GLN A 398 -36.29 -6.12 -9.62
N PRO A 399 -35.17 -6.77 -9.22
CA PRO A 399 -35.07 -8.22 -9.27
C PRO A 399 -36.11 -8.88 -8.35
N SER A 400 -36.84 -9.85 -8.90
CA SER A 400 -37.86 -10.66 -8.24
C SER A 400 -37.59 -12.15 -8.46
N GLY A 401 -37.95 -13.00 -7.50
CA GLY A 401 -37.82 -14.44 -7.61
C GLY A 401 -38.97 -15.13 -8.36
N MET A 402 -39.93 -14.37 -8.88
CA MET A 402 -41.04 -14.90 -9.68
C MET A 402 -41.21 -14.10 -10.97
N PRO A 403 -41.43 -14.75 -12.12
CA PRO A 403 -41.75 -14.07 -13.37
C PRO A 403 -43.13 -13.40 -13.25
N GLY A 404 -43.23 -12.17 -13.72
CA GLY A 404 -44.46 -11.37 -13.70
C GLY A 404 -44.77 -10.81 -15.09
N LEU A 405 -45.90 -10.11 -15.23
CA LEU A 405 -46.35 -9.60 -16.54
C LEU A 405 -45.36 -8.61 -17.19
N GLN A 406 -44.53 -7.94 -16.39
CA GLN A 406 -43.54 -6.94 -16.82
C GLN A 406 -42.09 -7.43 -16.72
N THR A 407 -41.86 -8.74 -16.55
CA THR A 407 -40.51 -9.31 -16.50
C THR A 407 -40.06 -9.73 -17.89
N PHE A 408 -39.03 -9.07 -18.39
CA PHE A 408 -38.47 -9.31 -19.72
C PHE A 408 -37.03 -9.82 -19.67
N THR A 409 -36.38 -9.70 -18.52
CA THR A 409 -34.98 -10.07 -18.32
C THR A 409 -34.88 -11.03 -17.15
N ARG A 410 -33.94 -11.96 -17.22
CA ARG A 410 -33.58 -12.83 -16.10
C ARG A 410 -32.07 -13.00 -15.99
N ARG A 411 -31.58 -13.14 -14.78
CA ARG A 411 -30.16 -13.33 -14.46
C ARG A 411 -29.96 -14.48 -13.50
N ARG A 412 -28.94 -15.31 -13.73
CA ARG A 412 -28.52 -16.37 -12.81
C ARG A 412 -27.06 -16.19 -12.43
N ARG A 413 -26.76 -16.29 -11.13
CA ARG A 413 -25.40 -16.12 -10.58
C ARG A 413 -24.76 -17.49 -10.34
N TRP A 414 -23.69 -17.74 -11.08
CA TRP A 414 -22.83 -18.90 -10.95
C TRP A 414 -21.59 -18.54 -10.14
N CYS A 415 -21.15 -19.45 -9.27
CA CYS A 415 -20.00 -19.26 -8.41
C CYS A 415 -19.09 -20.49 -8.49
N ARG A 416 -17.77 -20.28 -8.50
CA ARG A 416 -16.78 -21.36 -8.38
C ARG A 416 -15.55 -20.91 -7.61
N ARG A 417 -15.05 -21.73 -6.69
CA ARG A 417 -13.85 -21.39 -5.90
C ARG A 417 -12.58 -21.91 -6.54
N ALA A 418 -11.57 -21.05 -6.61
CA ALA A 418 -10.21 -21.42 -6.95
C ALA A 418 -9.27 -21.15 -5.78
N ARG A 419 -8.21 -21.95 -5.69
CA ARG A 419 -7.13 -21.81 -4.73
C ARG A 419 -5.93 -21.13 -5.42
N LEU A 420 -5.39 -20.13 -4.75
CA LEU A 420 -4.11 -19.52 -5.05
C LEU A 420 -3.10 -19.98 -4.02
N THR A 421 -2.09 -20.73 -4.45
CA THR A 421 -0.97 -21.14 -3.61
C THR A 421 0.21 -20.23 -3.91
N LYS A 422 0.65 -19.47 -2.90
CA LYS A 422 1.89 -18.68 -2.97
C LYS A 422 2.98 -19.38 -2.17
N ILE A 423 4.08 -19.73 -2.84
CA ILE A 423 5.28 -20.31 -2.21
C ILE A 423 6.35 -19.23 -2.23
N ALA A 424 6.76 -18.77 -1.06
CA ALA A 424 7.82 -17.77 -0.91
C ALA A 424 9.10 -18.43 -0.41
N GLU A 425 10.12 -18.44 -1.26
CA GLU A 425 11.46 -18.93 -0.95
C GLU A 425 12.38 -17.74 -0.69
N LYS A 426 12.98 -17.69 0.49
CA LYS A 426 13.97 -16.67 0.86
C LYS A 426 15.33 -17.34 0.88
N ILE A 427 16.25 -16.81 0.07
CA ILE A 427 17.62 -17.31 -0.03
C ILE A 427 18.56 -16.15 0.32
N HIS A 428 19.45 -16.38 1.29
CA HIS A 428 20.49 -15.42 1.65
C HIS A 428 21.59 -15.47 0.57
N VAL A 429 21.77 -14.35 -0.15
CA VAL A 429 22.68 -14.31 -1.30
C VAL A 429 24.14 -14.50 -0.86
N PRO A 430 24.64 -13.93 0.26
CA PRO A 430 25.99 -14.22 0.73
C PRO A 430 26.26 -15.71 1.00
N GLU A 431 25.30 -16.44 1.59
CA GLU A 431 25.42 -17.87 1.85
C GLU A 431 25.40 -18.69 0.55
N LEU A 432 24.56 -18.32 -0.41
CA LEU A 432 24.56 -18.92 -1.74
C LEU A 432 25.89 -18.66 -2.47
N VAL A 433 26.42 -17.44 -2.38
CA VAL A 433 27.71 -17.07 -2.97
C VAL A 433 28.85 -17.83 -2.28
N GLU A 434 28.81 -18.01 -0.96
CA GLU A 434 29.81 -18.80 -0.22
C GLU A 434 29.73 -20.28 -0.57
N THR A 435 28.55 -20.89 -0.65
CA THR A 435 28.39 -22.30 -1.05
C THR A 435 28.86 -22.54 -2.48
N VAL A 436 28.50 -21.64 -3.41
CA VAL A 436 29.00 -21.68 -4.80
C VAL A 436 30.52 -21.45 -4.83
N ARG A 437 31.06 -20.51 -4.06
CA ARG A 437 32.51 -20.24 -3.97
C ARG A 437 33.28 -21.45 -3.42
N VAL A 438 32.75 -22.13 -2.42
CA VAL A 438 33.34 -23.35 -1.83
C VAL A 438 33.28 -24.51 -2.82
N GLN A 439 32.19 -24.68 -3.57
CA GLN A 439 32.11 -25.69 -4.63
C GLN A 439 33.09 -25.40 -5.77
N SER A 440 33.14 -24.16 -6.26
CA SER A 440 34.06 -23.75 -7.32
C SER A 440 35.53 -23.88 -6.90
N THR A 441 35.88 -23.51 -5.67
CA THR A 441 37.25 -23.68 -5.15
C THR A 441 37.64 -25.14 -4.95
N ARG A 442 36.70 -26.03 -4.58
CA ARG A 442 36.96 -27.48 -4.56
C ARG A 442 37.23 -28.04 -5.96
N GLN A 443 36.43 -27.64 -6.95
CA GLN A 443 36.62 -28.07 -8.33
C GLN A 443 37.93 -27.52 -8.92
N LEU A 444 38.26 -26.26 -8.65
CA LEU A 444 39.55 -25.67 -9.04
C LEU A 444 40.74 -26.40 -8.43
N LYS A 445 40.66 -26.82 -7.15
CA LYS A 445 41.70 -27.65 -6.53
C LYS A 445 41.86 -29.01 -7.20
N VAL A 446 40.76 -29.65 -7.59
CA VAL A 446 40.82 -30.92 -8.34
C VAL A 446 41.50 -30.72 -9.71
N VAL A 447 41.23 -29.61 -10.39
CA VAL A 447 41.91 -29.27 -11.65
C VAL A 447 43.38 -28.95 -11.42
N GLU A 448 43.71 -28.23 -10.35
CA GLU A 448 45.07 -27.84 -9.99
C GLU A 448 45.93 -29.05 -9.56
N GLU A 449 45.35 -30.03 -8.86
CA GLU A 449 45.98 -31.31 -8.54
C GLU A 449 46.19 -32.16 -9.80
N LYS A 450 45.25 -32.10 -10.75
CA LYS A 450 45.32 -32.88 -12.00
C LYS A 450 46.30 -32.27 -13.02
N PHE A 451 46.51 -30.95 -13.00
CA PHE A 451 47.38 -30.24 -13.94
C PHE A 451 48.35 -29.30 -13.21
N PRO A 452 49.56 -29.78 -12.85
CA PRO A 452 50.52 -29.04 -12.02
C PRO A 452 51.17 -27.79 -12.65
N TYR A 453 50.81 -27.41 -13.87
CA TYR A 453 51.30 -26.19 -14.49
C TYR A 453 50.31 -25.02 -14.27
N VAL A 454 49.05 -25.31 -13.93
CA VAL A 454 47.96 -24.33 -13.82
C VAL A 454 48.17 -23.35 -12.65
N HIS A 455 48.92 -23.73 -11.62
CA HIS A 455 49.26 -22.85 -10.49
C HIS A 455 50.09 -21.63 -10.89
N GLN A 456 50.85 -21.74 -11.98
CA GLN A 456 51.76 -20.66 -12.42
C GLN A 456 51.02 -19.58 -13.18
N THR A 457 49.87 -19.89 -13.77
CA THR A 457 49.07 -18.99 -14.60
C THR A 457 47.97 -18.27 -13.83
N LEU A 458 47.62 -18.72 -12.63
CA LEU A 458 46.63 -18.08 -11.75
C LEU A 458 47.31 -17.17 -10.72
N PRO A 459 46.69 -16.03 -10.34
CA PRO A 459 47.25 -15.15 -9.31
C PRO A 459 47.35 -15.88 -7.96
N LYS A 460 48.51 -15.76 -7.28
CA LYS A 460 48.80 -16.43 -6.00
C LYS A 460 47.70 -16.16 -4.96
N HIS A 461 46.97 -17.19 -4.56
CA HIS A 461 45.81 -17.06 -3.66
C HIS A 461 46.17 -16.96 -2.16
N GLN A 462 47.44 -16.94 -1.79
CA GLN A 462 47.87 -16.89 -0.38
C GLN A 462 48.94 -15.81 -0.16
N MET A 463 48.52 -14.68 0.42
CA MET A 463 49.43 -13.72 1.05
C MET A 463 49.62 -14.13 2.52
N THR A 464 50.86 -14.25 2.98
CA THR A 464 51.14 -14.58 4.39
C THR A 464 50.69 -13.42 5.28
N ASP A 465 50.19 -13.68 6.50
CA ASP A 465 49.66 -12.65 7.42
C ASP A 465 50.64 -11.49 7.67
N LYS A 466 51.95 -11.77 7.64
CA LYS A 466 53.00 -10.75 7.72
C LYS A 466 52.96 -9.77 6.54
N GLN A 467 52.72 -10.24 5.33
CA GLN A 467 52.64 -9.40 4.12
C GLN A 467 51.38 -8.53 4.14
N LYS A 468 50.24 -9.09 4.56
CA LYS A 468 48.97 -8.36 4.71
C LYS A 468 49.08 -7.23 5.73
N LYS A 469 49.69 -7.49 6.89
CA LYS A 469 49.96 -6.46 7.91
C LYS A 469 50.90 -5.36 7.41
N LYS A 470 51.89 -5.71 6.57
CA LYS A 470 52.85 -4.74 6.00
C LYS A 470 52.17 -3.76 5.03
N LEU A 471 51.21 -4.24 4.24
CA LEU A 471 50.42 -3.43 3.31
C LEU A 471 49.49 -2.46 4.04
N LEU A 472 48.74 -2.94 5.04
CA LEU A 472 47.87 -2.11 5.88
C LEU A 472 48.63 -0.96 6.55
N LYS A 473 49.83 -1.23 7.06
CA LYS A 473 50.70 -0.22 7.69
C LYS A 473 51.24 0.83 6.71
N LYS A 474 51.19 0.57 5.41
CA LYS A 474 51.62 1.51 4.36
C LYS A 474 50.48 2.47 4.02
N ILE A 475 49.26 1.96 3.95
CA ILE A 475 48.03 2.73 3.73
C ILE A 475 47.76 3.67 4.93
N GLU A 476 47.92 3.18 6.15
CA GLU A 476 47.73 4.00 7.36
C GLU A 476 48.73 5.17 7.46
N ARG A 477 49.96 4.98 6.95
CA ARG A 477 50.99 6.03 6.90
C ARG A 477 50.66 7.13 5.89
N LEU A 478 50.08 6.77 4.75
CA LEU A 478 49.63 7.74 3.75
C LEU A 478 48.47 8.58 4.27
N ALA A 479 47.51 7.95 4.96
CA ALA A 479 46.40 8.66 5.58
C ALA A 479 46.87 9.67 6.64
N LYS A 480 47.78 9.25 7.54
CA LYS A 480 48.33 10.15 8.58
C LYS A 480 49.21 11.28 8.05
N TRP A 481 49.83 11.10 6.88
CA TRP A 481 50.64 12.13 6.24
C TRP A 481 49.79 13.25 5.62
N LEU A 482 48.65 12.89 5.04
CA LEU A 482 47.66 13.85 4.55
C LEU A 482 47.07 14.72 5.68
N ASP A 483 46.99 14.18 6.88
CA ASP A 483 46.39 14.88 8.03
C ASP A 483 47.39 15.71 8.86
N ASN A 484 48.71 15.54 8.74
CA ASN A 484 49.71 16.24 9.58
C ASN A 484 50.99 16.61 8.82
N ALA A 485 51.04 17.82 8.26
CA ALA A 485 52.16 18.27 7.43
C ALA A 485 53.31 19.00 8.16
N VAL A 486 53.28 19.21 9.49
CA VAL A 486 54.42 19.82 10.23
C VAL A 486 54.72 19.08 11.54
N PRO A 487 55.96 18.60 11.78
CA PRO A 487 56.32 17.94 13.03
C PRO A 487 56.48 18.94 14.19
N HIS A 488 55.84 18.65 15.34
CA HIS A 488 55.98 19.29 16.66
C HIS A 488 55.12 20.52 17.03
N SER A 489 53.91 20.71 16.47
CA SER A 489 52.92 21.65 17.03
C SER A 489 51.72 20.92 17.68
N PRO A 490 51.10 21.45 18.76
CA PRO A 490 50.05 20.76 19.50
C PRO A 490 48.62 21.03 18.98
N ILE A 491 48.42 21.57 17.77
CA ILE A 491 47.10 21.92 17.22
C ILE A 491 47.04 21.51 15.72
N PRO A 492 46.03 20.72 15.29
CA PRO A 492 45.91 20.26 13.90
C PRO A 492 45.38 21.39 13.00
N LEU A 493 46.23 21.92 12.12
CA LEU A 493 45.86 22.98 11.19
C LEU A 493 45.77 22.42 9.76
N GLY A 494 44.53 22.36 9.24
CA GLY A 494 44.24 22.02 7.85
C GLY A 494 44.31 23.23 6.91
N VAL A 495 44.42 22.95 5.61
CA VAL A 495 44.67 23.91 4.53
C VAL A 495 43.63 25.05 4.43
N ASP A 496 42.44 24.89 5.02
CA ASP A 496 41.40 25.92 5.05
C ASP A 496 41.72 27.16 5.91
N SER A 497 42.74 27.13 6.78
CA SER A 497 43.07 28.28 7.65
C SER A 497 44.03 29.31 7.03
N ILE A 498 44.51 29.10 5.80
CA ILE A 498 45.38 30.07 5.08
C ILE A 498 44.53 31.11 4.30
N LEU A 499 43.23 30.87 4.12
CA LEU A 499 42.35 31.74 3.33
C LEU A 499 41.68 32.88 4.14
N GLY A 500 41.97 32.99 5.44
CA GLY A 500 41.27 33.90 6.36
C GLY A 500 42.08 35.05 6.96
N PHE A 501 43.35 35.23 6.59
CA PHE A 501 44.23 36.20 7.26
C PHE A 501 44.62 37.39 6.36
N ILE A 502 44.12 38.56 6.79
CA ILE A 502 44.67 39.92 6.60
C ILE A 502 43.83 40.85 5.68
N PRO A 503 42.85 41.59 6.26
CA PRO A 503 42.36 42.86 5.73
C PRO A 503 43.33 43.98 6.11
N VAL A 504 43.64 44.91 5.19
CA VAL A 504 43.96 46.35 5.42
C VAL A 504 44.66 47.06 4.23
N ILE A 505 45.09 46.38 3.15
CA ILE A 505 45.69 47.08 1.99
C ILE A 505 44.95 46.70 0.70
N GLY A 506 43.85 47.40 0.39
CA GLY A 506 43.03 47.11 -0.79
C GLY A 506 42.52 48.32 -1.56
N GLY A 507 42.67 49.55 -1.03
CA GLY A 507 42.27 50.77 -1.74
C GLY A 507 43.06 51.04 -3.02
N ALA A 508 44.25 50.44 -3.17
CA ALA A 508 45.10 50.57 -4.36
C ALA A 508 45.14 49.29 -5.24
N MET A 509 44.64 48.15 -4.75
CA MET A 509 44.59 46.89 -5.50
C MET A 509 43.34 46.75 -6.38
N GLY A 510 42.27 47.51 -6.12
CA GLY A 510 41.05 47.49 -6.95
C GLY A 510 41.29 47.98 -8.39
N GLY A 511 42.19 48.96 -8.58
CA GLY A 511 42.54 49.49 -9.90
C GLY A 511 43.47 48.58 -10.69
N ILE A 512 44.43 47.93 -10.02
CA ILE A 512 45.40 47.02 -10.66
C ILE A 512 44.75 45.67 -10.99
N CYS A 513 43.84 45.16 -10.14
CA CYS A 513 43.09 43.94 -10.44
C CYS A 513 42.10 44.10 -11.61
N SER A 514 41.57 45.30 -11.86
CA SER A 514 40.72 45.56 -13.03
C SER A 514 41.50 45.43 -14.35
N LEU A 515 42.74 45.93 -14.39
CA LEU A 515 43.64 45.78 -15.55
C LEU A 515 44.18 44.34 -15.68
N TYR A 516 44.45 43.67 -14.56
CA TYR A 516 44.92 42.28 -14.54
C TYR A 516 43.82 41.28 -14.92
N GLN A 517 42.55 41.56 -14.59
CA GLN A 517 41.42 40.70 -14.95
C GLN A 517 41.15 40.74 -16.46
N ASN A 518 41.29 41.91 -17.11
CA ASN A 518 41.20 42.00 -18.57
C ASN A 518 42.41 41.36 -19.29
N PHE A 519 43.60 41.37 -18.68
CA PHE A 519 44.77 40.63 -19.18
C PHE A 519 44.60 39.11 -19.06
N ILE A 520 44.08 38.61 -17.93
CA ILE A 520 43.81 37.17 -17.76
C ILE A 520 42.73 36.67 -18.73
N PHE A 521 41.65 37.43 -18.94
CA PHE A 521 40.59 37.02 -19.87
C PHE A 521 41.03 37.01 -21.35
N SER A 522 42.07 37.78 -21.72
CA SER A 522 42.67 37.72 -23.06
C SER A 522 43.81 36.70 -23.19
N LEU A 523 44.41 36.25 -22.07
CA LEU A 523 45.45 35.21 -22.04
C LEU A 523 44.87 33.78 -22.11
N ILE A 524 43.65 33.56 -21.61
CA ILE A 524 42.98 32.25 -21.59
C ILE A 524 42.79 31.65 -23.01
N PRO A 525 42.38 32.42 -24.05
CA PRO A 525 42.30 31.90 -25.41
C PRO A 525 43.67 31.54 -26.02
N VAL A 526 44.72 32.29 -25.67
CA VAL A 526 46.09 32.06 -26.19
C VAL A 526 46.73 30.84 -25.53
N ILE A 527 46.58 30.69 -24.21
CA ILE A 527 47.02 29.51 -23.47
C ILE A 527 46.23 28.27 -23.90
N GLY A 528 44.92 28.41 -24.13
CA GLY A 528 44.07 27.36 -24.70
C GLY A 528 44.53 26.94 -26.10
N GLY A 529 44.91 27.89 -26.95
CA GLY A 529 45.49 27.61 -28.27
C GLY A 529 46.83 26.86 -28.19
N PHE A 530 47.71 27.25 -27.26
CA PHE A 530 48.99 26.58 -27.03
C PHE A 530 48.81 25.15 -26.48
N LEU A 531 47.91 24.94 -25.51
CA LEU A 531 47.60 23.61 -24.97
C LEU A 531 46.97 22.69 -26.01
N HIS A 532 46.09 23.22 -26.87
CA HIS A 532 45.50 22.45 -27.96
C HIS A 532 46.54 22.07 -29.04
N MET A 533 47.53 22.93 -29.29
CA MET A 533 48.65 22.63 -30.19
C MET A 533 49.57 21.54 -29.62
N PHE A 534 49.90 21.58 -28.33
CA PHE A 534 50.68 20.51 -27.66
C PHE A 534 49.90 19.19 -27.57
N TYR A 535 48.59 19.25 -27.33
CA TYR A 535 47.73 18.07 -27.32
C TYR A 535 47.69 17.40 -28.70
N LYS A 536 47.53 18.16 -29.78
CA LYS A 536 47.58 17.62 -31.15
C LYS A 536 48.95 17.09 -31.54
N ALA A 537 50.04 17.73 -31.13
CA ALA A 537 51.40 17.25 -31.38
C ALA A 537 51.70 15.92 -30.65
N ASN A 538 51.21 15.76 -29.41
CA ASN A 538 51.34 14.51 -28.67
C ASN A 538 50.47 13.38 -29.23
N ILE A 539 49.29 13.68 -29.80
CA ILE A 539 48.48 12.68 -30.49
C ILE A 539 49.17 12.19 -31.76
N TYR A 540 49.73 13.10 -32.55
CA TYR A 540 50.47 12.71 -33.76
C TYR A 540 51.71 11.87 -33.43
N ASN A 541 52.50 12.27 -32.42
CA ASN A 541 53.63 11.48 -31.95
C ASN A 541 53.21 10.13 -31.36
N TYR A 542 52.02 10.04 -30.74
CA TYR A 542 51.48 8.79 -30.23
C TYR A 542 51.04 7.85 -31.36
N GLU A 543 50.39 8.38 -32.40
CA GLU A 543 49.96 7.59 -33.57
C GLU A 543 51.16 7.02 -34.35
N GLU A 544 52.22 7.81 -34.55
CA GLU A 544 53.46 7.37 -35.21
C GLU A 544 54.23 6.34 -34.37
N LEU A 545 54.23 6.48 -33.03
CA LEU A 545 54.79 5.46 -32.12
C LEU A 545 53.96 4.16 -32.15
N ASN A 546 52.63 4.27 -32.31
CA ASN A 546 51.73 3.13 -32.32
C ASN A 546 51.86 2.34 -33.63
N GLU A 547 52.06 3.01 -34.77
CA GLU A 547 52.40 2.35 -36.04
C GLU A 547 53.76 1.63 -35.96
N TRP A 548 54.78 2.27 -35.37
CA TRP A 548 56.11 1.66 -35.19
C TRP A 548 56.10 0.44 -34.24
N VAL A 549 55.33 0.49 -33.13
CA VAL A 549 55.18 -0.60 -32.16
C VAL A 549 54.37 -1.78 -32.72
N ASN A 550 53.39 -1.52 -33.58
CA ASN A 550 52.58 -2.58 -34.18
C ASN A 550 53.35 -3.37 -35.26
N ASP A 551 54.29 -2.73 -35.97
CA ASP A 551 55.16 -3.41 -36.95
C ASP A 551 56.21 -4.32 -36.26
N GLU A 552 56.74 -3.93 -35.08
CA GLU A 552 57.64 -4.76 -34.27
C GLU A 552 56.94 -5.93 -33.55
N ASN A 553 55.66 -5.77 -33.17
CA ASN A 553 54.90 -6.82 -32.50
C ASN A 553 54.40 -7.92 -33.45
N SER A 554 54.15 -7.60 -34.73
CA SER A 554 53.73 -8.60 -35.73
C SER A 554 54.79 -9.69 -35.96
N GLN A 555 56.08 -9.37 -35.82
CA GLN A 555 57.18 -10.37 -35.92
C GLN A 555 57.45 -11.16 -34.64
N LYS A 556 56.92 -10.74 -33.48
CA LYS A 556 57.10 -11.44 -32.18
C LYS A 556 55.88 -12.30 -31.78
N GLU A 557 54.70 -12.06 -32.35
CA GLU A 557 53.46 -12.78 -32.01
C GLU A 557 53.36 -14.21 -32.59
N GLU A 558 54.04 -14.53 -33.70
CA GLU A 558 53.99 -15.89 -34.29
C GLU A 558 54.64 -16.99 -33.41
N GLN A 559 55.51 -16.65 -32.45
CA GLN A 559 56.15 -17.64 -31.56
C GLN A 559 55.47 -17.82 -30.19
N GLN A 560 54.58 -16.93 -29.76
CA GLN A 560 53.94 -16.98 -28.43
C GLN A 560 52.46 -17.46 -28.44
N GLU A 561 51.78 -17.48 -29.58
CA GLU A 561 50.36 -17.85 -29.67
C GLU A 561 50.06 -19.36 -29.44
N ILE A 562 51.07 -20.23 -29.52
CA ILE A 562 50.90 -21.70 -29.42
C ILE A 562 50.56 -22.16 -27.97
N SER A 563 50.93 -21.38 -26.94
CA SER A 563 50.80 -21.80 -25.52
C SER A 563 49.40 -21.59 -24.92
N TRP A 564 48.72 -20.48 -25.23
CA TRP A 564 47.44 -20.14 -24.59
C TRP A 564 46.24 -20.96 -25.09
N ARG A 565 46.29 -21.45 -26.34
CA ARG A 565 45.25 -22.33 -26.91
C ARG A 565 45.21 -23.71 -26.27
N GLN A 566 46.36 -24.28 -25.89
CA GLN A 566 46.43 -25.56 -25.18
C GLN A 566 45.78 -25.48 -23.78
N LEU A 567 46.05 -24.42 -23.03
CA LEU A 567 45.45 -24.18 -21.71
C LEU A 567 43.91 -24.07 -21.78
N GLY A 568 43.39 -23.42 -22.82
CA GLY A 568 41.94 -23.29 -23.02
C GLY A 568 41.23 -24.62 -23.29
N ASN A 569 41.83 -25.49 -24.10
CA ASN A 569 41.25 -26.80 -24.44
C ASN A 569 41.25 -27.79 -23.25
N ASP A 570 42.28 -27.76 -22.40
CA ASP A 570 42.37 -28.65 -21.23
C ASP A 570 41.34 -28.30 -20.15
N ILE A 571 41.07 -27.00 -19.93
CA ILE A 571 40.07 -26.53 -18.96
C ILE A 571 38.65 -26.88 -19.43
N TYR A 572 38.37 -26.77 -20.72
CA TYR A 572 37.03 -27.00 -21.28
C TYR A 572 36.62 -28.48 -21.24
N ASN A 573 37.58 -29.40 -21.43
CA ASN A 573 37.33 -30.84 -21.39
C ASN A 573 37.06 -31.40 -19.98
N VAL A 574 37.40 -30.64 -18.93
CA VAL A 574 37.31 -31.09 -17.52
C VAL A 574 36.11 -30.46 -16.80
N MET A 575 35.63 -29.30 -17.24
CA MET A 575 34.47 -28.63 -16.65
C MET A 575 33.27 -28.59 -17.60
N PRO A 576 32.33 -29.56 -17.55
CA PRO A 576 31.04 -29.44 -18.22
C PRO A 576 30.13 -28.49 -17.43
N ILE A 577 30.28 -27.19 -17.67
CA ILE A 577 29.55 -26.10 -16.99
C ILE A 577 28.02 -26.28 -17.10
N ASP A 578 27.54 -26.84 -18.20
CA ASP A 578 26.11 -27.08 -18.44
C ASP A 578 25.48 -28.12 -17.51
N GLN A 579 26.27 -29.09 -17.03
CA GLN A 579 25.78 -30.08 -16.06
C GLN A 579 25.68 -29.50 -14.64
N LEU A 580 26.52 -28.51 -14.30
CA LEU A 580 26.52 -27.85 -12.99
C LEU A 580 25.29 -26.94 -12.81
N VAL A 581 24.92 -26.19 -13.85
CA VAL A 581 23.73 -25.33 -13.83
C VAL A 581 22.44 -26.15 -13.67
N ASN A 582 22.38 -27.33 -14.31
CA ASN A 582 21.21 -28.21 -14.22
C ASN A 582 21.12 -29.01 -12.92
N LYS A 583 22.26 -29.36 -12.31
CA LYS A 583 22.28 -30.09 -11.02
C LYS A 583 21.96 -29.17 -9.84
N ALA A 584 22.43 -27.91 -9.88
CA ALA A 584 22.04 -26.88 -8.90
C ALA A 584 20.53 -26.59 -8.94
N LYS A 585 19.91 -26.56 -10.14
CA LYS A 585 18.45 -26.44 -10.32
C LYS A 585 17.63 -27.63 -9.79
N LYS A 586 18.26 -28.79 -9.54
CA LYS A 586 17.56 -30.03 -9.14
C LYS A 586 17.67 -30.34 -7.64
N GLN A 587 18.54 -29.60 -6.93
CA GLN A 587 18.75 -29.72 -5.47
C GLN A 587 18.28 -28.49 -4.69
N SER A 588 17.94 -27.39 -5.37
CA SER A 588 17.02 -26.36 -4.88
C SER A 588 15.59 -26.75 -5.21
#